data_AF-A0A1Y0H861-F1
#
_entry.id   AF-A0A1Y0H861-F1
#
_cell.length_a   1.000
_cell.length_b   1.000
_cell.length_c   1.000
_cell.angle_alpha   90.00
_cell.angle_beta   90.00
_cell.angle_gamma   90.00
#
_symmetry.space_group_name_H-M   'P 1'
#
loop_
_entity.id
_entity.type
_entity.pdbx_description
1 polymer ?
#
loop_
_entity_poly.entity_id
_entity_poly.type
_entity_poly.pdbx_seq_one_letter_code
_entity_poly.pdbx_strand_id
1 'polypeptide(L)'
;MVTKVDKDQNVYVDMNELSRHRGWNFSISLEPARADVRIGNDHIRIYPGADRIHINDELVTLPGTVPTQGYGVYLPLRLLQERGYLPSEG
;
A
#
# COMPACT_ATOMS: atom_id res chain seq x y z
N MET A 1 14.19 0.65 -1.60
CA MET A 1 13.02 0.37 -0.75
C MET A 1 13.03 1.39 0.37
N VAL A 2 12.28 2.48 0.22
CA VAL A 2 12.15 3.47 1.30
C VAL A 2 11.14 2.91 2.30
N THR A 3 11.65 2.41 3.41
CA THR A 3 10.85 1.95 4.55
C THR A 3 10.55 3.14 5.45
N LYS A 4 9.26 3.37 5.73
CA LYS A 4 8.85 4.31 6.78
C LYS A 4 8.46 3.49 8.00
N VAL A 5 9.00 3.81 9.16
CA VAL A 5 8.69 3.12 10.41
C VAL A 5 7.81 4.05 11.25
N ASP A 6 6.63 3.58 11.70
CA ASP A 6 5.81 4.35 12.64
C ASP A 6 6.27 4.17 14.09
N LYS A 7 5.61 4.85 15.03
CA LYS A 7 5.96 4.83 16.46
C LYS A 7 5.86 3.43 17.08
N ASP A 8 5.09 2.55 16.46
CA ASP A 8 4.84 1.18 16.89
C ASP A 8 5.73 0.17 16.13
N GLN A 9 6.79 0.66 15.48
CA GLN A 9 7.72 -0.11 14.66
C GLN A 9 7.09 -0.81 13.45
N ASN A 10 5.90 -0.39 13.00
CA ASN A 10 5.34 -0.92 11.75
C ASN A 10 6.14 -0.36 10.58
N VAL A 11 6.66 -1.27 9.76
CA VAL A 11 7.34 -0.93 8.51
C VAL A 11 6.30 -0.72 7.43
N TYR A 12 6.34 0.42 6.76
CA TYR A 12 5.53 0.73 5.60
C TYR A 12 6.39 0.85 4.36
N VAL A 13 5.81 0.48 3.22
CA VAL A 13 6.46 0.44 1.91
C VAL A 13 5.78 1.41 0.97
N ASP A 14 6.57 2.22 0.26
CA ASP A 14 6.09 3.10 -0.79
C ASP A 14 5.52 2.27 -1.96
N MET A 15 4.21 2.34 -2.17
CA MET A 15 3.54 1.55 -3.21
C MET A 15 3.82 2.06 -4.61
N ASN A 16 4.15 3.35 -4.80
CA ASN A 16 4.52 3.88 -6.12
C ASN A 16 5.89 3.34 -6.54
N GLU A 17 6.89 3.46 -5.66
CA GLU A 17 8.23 2.92 -5.92
C GLU A 17 8.21 1.40 -6.08
N LEU A 18 7.53 0.70 -5.16
CA LEU A 18 7.44 -0.76 -5.21
C LEU A 18 6.77 -1.24 -6.50
N SER A 19 5.68 -0.60 -6.91
CA SER A 19 4.98 -0.98 -8.14
C SER A 19 5.86 -0.80 -9.37
N ARG A 20 6.63 0.30 -9.45
CA ARG A 20 7.61 0.52 -10.53
C ARG A 20 8.68 -0.58 -10.55
N HIS A 21 9.21 -0.96 -9.39
CA HIS A 21 10.21 -2.01 -9.28
C HIS A 21 9.69 -3.40 -9.64
N ARG A 22 8.43 -3.70 -9.32
CA ARG A 22 7.80 -5.02 -9.56
C ARG A 22 7.04 -5.11 -10.89
N GLY A 23 6.93 -4.01 -11.63
CA GLY A 23 6.14 -3.94 -12.85
C GLY A 23 4.63 -4.01 -12.61
N TRP A 24 4.16 -3.60 -11.43
CA TRP A 24 2.73 -3.52 -11.11
C TRP A 24 2.13 -2.22 -11.64
N ASN A 25 0.86 -2.27 -12.01
CA ASN A 25 0.17 -1.08 -12.50
C ASN A 25 -0.24 -0.20 -11.32
N PHE A 26 0.37 0.98 -11.23
CA PHE A 26 0.07 1.98 -10.21
C PHE A 26 -0.49 3.24 -10.87
N SER A 27 -1.58 3.78 -10.34
CA SER A 27 -2.17 5.03 -10.80
C SER A 27 -2.70 5.85 -9.62
N ILE A 28 -2.74 7.18 -9.79
CA ILE A 28 -3.26 8.11 -8.78
C ILE A 28 -4.39 8.91 -9.44
N SER A 29 -5.50 9.02 -8.73
CA SER A 29 -6.57 9.97 -8.98
C SER A 29 -6.51 11.06 -7.92
N LEU A 30 -6.68 12.33 -8.32
CA LEU A 30 -6.69 13.47 -7.38
C LEU A 30 -8.10 13.81 -6.89
N GLU A 31 -9.13 13.43 -7.66
CA GLU A 31 -10.54 13.69 -7.34
C GLU A 31 -11.41 12.44 -7.62
N PRO A 32 -11.78 11.66 -6.58
CA PRO A 32 -11.28 11.73 -5.21
C PRO A 32 -9.80 11.31 -5.12
N ALA A 33 -9.09 11.84 -4.12
CA ALA A 33 -7.70 11.48 -3.83
C ALA A 33 -7.61 9.97 -3.51
N ARG A 34 -7.04 9.19 -4.43
CA ARG A 34 -6.92 7.73 -4.33
C ARG A 34 -5.75 7.22 -5.16
N ALA A 35 -5.05 6.22 -4.65
CA ALA A 35 -4.13 5.42 -5.43
C ALA A 35 -4.73 4.04 -5.72
N ASP A 36 -4.51 3.54 -6.94
CA ASP A 36 -4.95 2.24 -7.41
C ASP A 36 -3.72 1.42 -7.80
N VAL A 37 -3.61 0.20 -7.25
CA VAL A 37 -2.53 -0.74 -7.57
C VAL A 37 -3.13 -2.05 -8.07
N ARG A 38 -2.63 -2.58 -9.20
CA ARG A 38 -2.98 -3.94 -9.67
C ARG A 38 -1.80 -4.89 -9.55
N ILE A 39 -2.01 -5.97 -8.79
CA ILE A 39 -1.03 -7.02 -8.52
C ILE A 39 -1.67 -8.35 -8.92
N GLY A 40 -1.27 -8.91 -10.07
CA GLY A 40 -1.94 -10.10 -10.61
C GLY A 40 -3.44 -9.83 -10.82
N ASN A 41 -4.30 -10.61 -10.12
CA ASN A 41 -5.75 -10.45 -10.15
C ASN A 41 -6.29 -9.46 -9.13
N ASP A 42 -5.45 -8.96 -8.21
CA ASP A 42 -5.91 -8.11 -7.13
C ASP A 42 -5.86 -6.63 -7.51
N HIS A 43 -6.93 -5.92 -7.15
CA HIS A 43 -7.05 -4.47 -7.27
C HIS A 43 -7.11 -3.83 -5.89
N ILE A 44 -6.05 -3.12 -5.53
CA ILE A 44 -5.92 -2.43 -4.25
C ILE A 44 -6.28 -0.96 -4.45
N ARG A 45 -7.25 -0.46 -3.68
CA ARG A 45 -7.68 0.94 -3.64
C ARG A 45 -7.27 1.55 -2.31
N ILE A 46 -6.36 2.52 -2.38
CA ILE A 46 -5.70 3.13 -1.23
C ILE A 46 -6.13 4.59 -1.14
N TYR A 47 -6.70 4.97 0.00
CA TYR A 47 -7.13 6.33 0.27
C TYR A 47 -6.14 7.00 1.24
N PRO A 48 -5.45 8.08 0.83
CA PRO A 48 -4.59 8.88 1.71
C PRO A 48 -5.23 9.20 3.06
N GLY A 49 -4.53 8.93 4.16
CA GLY A 49 -4.98 9.21 5.52
C GLY A 49 -6.09 8.28 6.06
N ALA A 50 -6.61 7.34 5.28
CA ALA A 50 -7.59 6.37 5.76
C ALA A 50 -6.94 5.26 6.61
N ASP A 51 -7.67 4.72 7.57
CA ASP A 51 -7.28 3.54 8.36
C ASP A 51 -7.73 2.22 7.71
N ARG A 52 -8.37 2.30 6.53
CA ARG A 52 -8.86 1.15 5.76
C ARG A 52 -8.57 1.30 4.28
N ILE A 53 -8.37 0.17 3.61
CA ILE A 53 -8.21 0.09 2.16
C ILE A 53 -9.13 -0.98 1.59
N HIS A 54 -9.37 -0.96 0.28
CA HIS A 54 -10.03 -2.07 -0.38
C HIS A 54 -9.02 -2.94 -1.13
N ILE A 55 -9.17 -4.26 -1.04
CA ILE A 55 -8.51 -5.24 -1.90
C ILE A 55 -9.63 -6.02 -2.58
N ASN A 56 -9.81 -5.83 -3.89
CA ASN A 56 -11.01 -6.28 -4.61
C ASN A 56 -12.27 -5.78 -3.88
N ASP A 57 -13.17 -6.68 -3.48
CA ASP A 57 -14.40 -6.36 -2.73
C ASP A 57 -14.21 -6.37 -1.20
N GLU A 58 -13.03 -6.73 -0.71
CA GLU A 58 -12.72 -6.81 0.71
C GLU A 58 -12.28 -5.44 1.27
N LEU A 59 -12.80 -5.06 2.44
CA LEU A 59 -12.35 -3.91 3.20
C LEU A 59 -11.36 -4.37 4.30
N VAL A 60 -10.13 -3.87 4.25
CA VAL A 60 -9.04 -4.29 5.14
C VAL A 60 -8.67 -3.13 6.08
N THR A 61 -8.69 -3.39 7.38
CA THR A 61 -8.25 -2.43 8.41
C THR A 61 -6.74 -2.49 8.58
N LEU A 62 -6.11 -1.32 8.57
CA LEU A 62 -4.67 -1.14 8.75
C LEU A 62 -4.33 -0.93 10.24
N PRO A 63 -3.09 -1.22 10.67
CA PRO A 63 -2.62 -0.92 12.03
C PRO A 63 -2.54 0.60 12.33
N GLY A 64 -2.59 1.44 11.29
CA GLY A 64 -2.60 2.89 11.38
C GLY A 64 -3.15 3.50 10.08
N THR A 65 -3.22 4.83 10.00
CA THR A 65 -3.65 5.53 8.79
C THR A 65 -2.62 5.42 7.67
N VAL A 66 -3.06 5.32 6.41
CA VAL A 66 -2.21 5.36 5.21
C VAL A 66 -1.34 6.62 5.23
N PRO A 67 -0.03 6.49 5.44
CA PRO A 67 0.88 7.63 5.36
C PRO A 67 0.98 8.12 3.92
N THR A 68 1.24 9.41 3.75
CA THR A 68 1.57 10.02 2.46
C THR A 68 2.83 10.86 2.54
N GLN A 69 3.63 10.86 1.48
CA GLN A 69 4.79 11.73 1.31
C GLN A 69 4.97 12.04 -0.17
N GLY A 70 4.77 13.30 -0.56
CA GLY A 70 4.69 13.68 -1.97
C GLY A 70 3.58 12.91 -2.69
N TYR A 71 3.92 12.19 -3.76
CA TYR A 71 3.01 11.30 -4.49
C TYR A 71 3.06 9.84 -4.01
N GLY A 72 3.85 9.53 -2.98
CA GLY A 72 3.93 8.19 -2.38
C GLY A 72 2.78 7.93 -1.41
N VAL A 73 2.12 6.79 -1.58
CA VAL A 73 1.20 6.19 -0.59
C VAL A 73 1.85 4.94 -0.03
N TYR A 74 1.72 4.72 1.28
CA TYR A 74 2.47 3.68 1.97
C TYR A 74 1.53 2.63 2.57
N LEU A 75 1.82 1.35 2.36
CA LEU A 75 1.11 0.24 2.99
C LEU A 75 2.02 -0.54 3.96
N PRO A 76 1.47 -1.15 5.02
CA PRO A 76 2.25 -1.97 5.93
C PRO A 76 2.91 -3.14 5.19
N LEU A 77 4.21 -3.34 5.41
CA LEU A 77 4.98 -4.47 4.87
C LEU A 77 4.33 -5.81 5.24
N ARG A 78 3.91 -5.95 6.51
CA ARG A 78 3.28 -7.17 7.00
C ARG A 78 2.01 -7.52 6.21
N LEU A 79 1.18 -6.52 5.88
CA LEU A 79 -0.01 -6.74 5.04
C LEU A 79 0.38 -7.29 3.66
N LEU A 80 1.42 -6.71 3.04
CA LEU A 80 1.88 -7.16 1.72
C LEU A 80 2.45 -8.59 1.77
N GLN A 81 3.07 -8.97 2.89
CA GLN A 81 3.59 -10.33 3.12
C GLN A 81 2.47 -11.34 3.39
N GLU A 82 1.51 -11.00 4.26
CA GLU A 82 0.34 -11.83 4.57
C GLU A 82 -0.52 -12.11 3.34
N ARG A 83 -0.61 -11.14 2.43
CA ARG A 83 -1.30 -11.29 1.13
C ARG A 83 -0.46 -12.00 0.07
N GLY A 84 0.81 -12.30 0.36
CA GLY A 84 1.72 -12.96 -0.58
C GLY A 84 2.23 -12.07 -1.72
N TYR A 85 2.05 -10.75 -1.65
CA TYR A 85 2.58 -9.81 -2.65
C TYR A 85 4.09 -9.61 -2.49
N LEU A 86 4.60 -9.79 -1.28
CA LEU A 86 6.03 -9.78 -0.95
C LEU A 86 6.39 -11.05 -0.18
N PRO A 87 7.62 -11.55 -0.30
CA PRO A 87 8.07 -12.66 0.53
C PRO A 87 8.10 -12.21 2.01
N SER A 88 7.63 -13.08 2.90
CA SER A 88 7.98 -13.01 4.31
C SER A 88 9.49 -13.23 4.40
N GLU A 89 10.24 -12.28 4.93
CA GLU A 89 11.64 -12.55 5.25
C GLU A 89 11.67 -13.72 6.25
N GLY A 90 12.42 -14.76 5.89
CA GLY A 90 12.66 -15.95 6.71
C GLY A 90 13.80 -15.75 7.69
#